data_AF-A0A7K1ZDQ9-F1
#
_entry.id   AF-A0A7K1ZDQ9-F1
#
_cell.length_a   1.000
_cell.length_b   1.000
_cell.length_c   1.000
_cell.angle_alpha   90.00
_cell.angle_beta   90.00
_cell.angle_gamma   90.00
#
_symmetry.space_group_name_H-M   'P 1'
#
loop_
_entity.id
_entity.type
_entity.pdbx_description
1 polymer ?
#
loop_
_entity_poly.entity_id
_entity_poly.type
_entity_poly.pdbx_seq_one_letter_code
_entity_poly.pdbx_strand_id
1 'polypeptide(L)'
;MSENAATAVNPEPVSPVMADALAELERYAHLETDGIWLEDLTAKVAPLVRDWNVDRCWRWAEWPEREEVMPPGTPSVDVGIDLVARRRDDGRWIAIQVKSRKLDSRGKGRPVTSDEMNKFLSAAANPDIWAERWLIVNGAVRLGGHSPGKVSMSGAPVKSVNLTQAVESQRAAADAEVEPCPHCTRDSALTGPPARGGGGGGGGGGGGGGGG
;
A
#
# COMPACT_ATOMS: atom_id res chain seq x y z
N MET A 1 -9.44 -23.32 32.98
CA MET A 1 -9.88 -22.26 32.04
C MET A 1 -8.60 -21.73 31.43
N SER A 2 -8.29 -22.15 30.21
CA SER A 2 -7.04 -21.78 29.54
C SER A 2 -7.28 -20.54 28.69
N GLU A 3 -6.61 -19.46 29.04
CA GLU A 3 -6.60 -18.22 28.26
C GLU A 3 -5.79 -18.45 26.98
N ASN A 4 -6.45 -18.31 25.83
CA ASN A 4 -5.79 -18.23 24.55
C ASN A 4 -5.02 -16.90 24.49
N ALA A 5 -3.70 -16.99 24.60
CA ALA A 5 -2.81 -15.90 24.22
C ALA A 5 -2.98 -15.66 22.72
N ALA A 6 -3.72 -14.62 22.36
CA ALA A 6 -3.71 -14.08 21.02
C ALA A 6 -2.29 -13.54 20.76
N THR A 7 -1.50 -14.31 20.01
CA THR A 7 -0.22 -13.86 19.50
C THR A 7 -0.44 -12.59 18.71
N ALA A 8 -0.06 -11.44 19.28
CA ALA A 8 -0.03 -10.19 18.56
C ALA A 8 0.96 -10.35 17.40
N VAL A 9 0.43 -10.55 16.20
CA VAL A 9 1.21 -10.45 14.97
C VAL A 9 1.65 -9.00 14.89
N ASN A 10 2.93 -8.74 15.13
CA ASN A 10 3.48 -7.40 14.90
C ASN A 10 3.20 -7.06 13.42
N PRO A 11 2.49 -5.96 13.12
CA PRO A 11 2.25 -5.58 11.74
C PRO A 11 3.59 -5.34 11.06
N GLU A 12 3.74 -5.86 9.84
CA GLU A 12 4.94 -5.59 9.04
C GLU A 12 5.15 -4.07 8.93
N PRO A 13 6.41 -3.60 8.95
CA PRO A 13 6.69 -2.20 8.72
C PRO A 13 6.14 -1.79 7.34
N VAL A 14 5.53 -0.60 7.26
CA VAL A 14 4.85 -0.11 6.05
C VAL A 14 5.84 0.05 4.88
N SER A 15 7.10 0.43 5.14
CA SER A 15 8.09 0.74 4.10
C SER A 15 8.43 -0.49 3.22
N PRO A 16 8.74 -1.70 3.75
CA PRO A 16 8.91 -2.90 2.92
C PRO A 16 7.69 -3.26 2.07
N VAL A 17 6.47 -3.19 2.62
CA VAL A 17 5.26 -3.50 1.85
C VAL A 17 5.08 -2.53 0.68
N MET A 18 5.34 -1.24 0.90
CA MET A 18 5.28 -0.23 -0.16
C MET A 18 6.41 -0.40 -1.19
N ALA A 19 7.60 -0.83 -0.77
CA ALA A 19 8.71 -1.12 -1.68
C ALA A 19 8.37 -2.30 -2.61
N ASP A 20 7.81 -3.39 -2.07
CA ASP A 20 7.35 -4.53 -2.85
C ASP A 20 6.22 -4.14 -3.81
N ALA A 21 5.29 -3.31 -3.36
CA ALA A 21 4.21 -2.79 -4.18
C ALA A 21 4.72 -1.98 -5.39
N LEU A 22 5.75 -1.14 -5.20
CA LEU A 22 6.37 -0.39 -6.29
C LEU A 22 7.09 -1.31 -7.28
N ALA A 23 7.81 -2.32 -6.78
CA ALA A 23 8.48 -3.29 -7.65
C ALA A 23 7.48 -4.09 -8.49
N GLU A 24 6.31 -4.41 -7.92
CA GLU A 24 5.23 -5.07 -8.64
C GLU A 24 4.58 -4.16 -9.69
N LEU A 25 4.31 -2.90 -9.34
CA LEU A 25 3.81 -1.89 -10.28
C LEU A 25 4.77 -1.72 -11.46
N GLU A 26 6.07 -1.60 -11.22
CA GLU A 26 7.10 -1.47 -12.27
C GLU A 26 7.14 -2.71 -13.17
N ARG A 27 7.07 -3.91 -12.58
CA ARG A 27 7.10 -5.18 -13.31
C ARG A 27 5.94 -5.31 -14.31
N TYR A 28 4.74 -4.93 -13.89
CA TYR A 28 3.53 -5.12 -14.69
C TYR A 28 3.11 -3.89 -15.51
N ALA A 29 3.66 -2.69 -15.24
CA ALA A 29 3.28 -1.43 -15.88
C ALA A 29 3.27 -1.47 -17.41
N HIS A 30 4.18 -2.24 -18.02
CA HIS A 30 4.35 -2.27 -19.48
C HIS A 30 3.75 -3.50 -20.16
N LEU A 31 3.00 -4.31 -19.41
CA LEU A 31 2.35 -5.53 -19.89
C LEU A 31 0.86 -5.26 -20.13
N GLU A 32 0.31 -5.92 -21.15
CA GLU A 32 -1.15 -6.07 -21.23
C GLU A 32 -1.54 -7.26 -20.34
N THR A 33 -2.46 -7.04 -19.41
CA THR A 33 -2.83 -8.03 -18.38
C THR A 33 -4.35 -8.11 -18.24
N ASP A 34 -4.85 -9.18 -17.63
CA ASP A 34 -6.25 -9.28 -17.21
C ASP A 34 -6.62 -8.29 -16.08
N GLY A 35 -5.63 -7.78 -15.35
CA GLY A 35 -5.78 -6.75 -14.33
C GLY A 35 -5.91 -7.28 -12.91
N ILE A 36 -5.96 -8.60 -12.71
CA ILE A 36 -6.15 -9.23 -11.39
C ILE A 36 -5.05 -8.82 -10.41
N TRP A 37 -3.79 -8.77 -10.87
CA TRP A 37 -2.66 -8.35 -10.05
C TRP A 37 -2.86 -6.95 -9.44
N LEU A 38 -3.50 -6.03 -10.17
CA LEU A 38 -3.72 -4.67 -9.69
C LEU A 38 -4.85 -4.63 -8.65
N GLU A 39 -5.84 -5.50 -8.77
CA GLU A 39 -6.88 -5.69 -7.75
C GLU A 39 -6.28 -6.20 -6.44
N ASP A 40 -5.48 -7.28 -6.51
CA ASP A 40 -4.82 -7.88 -5.36
C ASP A 40 -3.87 -6.88 -4.69
N LEU A 41 -3.07 -6.18 -5.49
CA LEU A 41 -2.16 -5.16 -4.99
C LEU A 41 -2.91 -4.01 -4.31
N THR A 42 -4.00 -3.53 -4.93
CA THR A 42 -4.83 -2.47 -4.36
C THR A 42 -5.44 -2.90 -3.03
N ALA A 43 -5.99 -4.11 -2.93
CA ALA A 43 -6.55 -4.64 -1.68
C ALA A 43 -5.50 -4.70 -0.57
N LYS A 44 -4.26 -5.11 -0.90
CA LYS A 44 -3.13 -5.17 0.03
C LYS A 44 -2.71 -3.78 0.53
N VAL A 45 -2.58 -2.80 -0.34
CA VAL A 45 -1.99 -1.49 0.03
C VAL A 45 -3.00 -0.46 0.49
N ALA A 46 -4.28 -0.58 0.13
CA ALA A 46 -5.29 0.44 0.45
C ALA A 46 -5.37 0.79 1.95
N PRO A 47 -5.33 -0.17 2.91
CA PRO A 47 -5.35 0.15 4.33
C PRO A 47 -4.10 0.87 4.86
N LEU A 48 -3.01 0.84 4.09
CA LEU A 48 -1.69 1.37 4.43
C LEU A 48 -1.45 2.77 3.86
N VAL A 49 -2.24 3.19 2.85
CA VAL A 49 -2.21 4.56 2.34
C VAL A 49 -3.03 5.46 3.26
N ARG A 50 -2.36 6.29 4.06
CA ARG A 50 -3.00 7.07 5.14
C ARG A 50 -4.07 8.02 4.63
N ASP A 51 -3.78 8.71 3.52
CA ASP A 51 -4.69 9.69 2.92
C ASP A 51 -5.97 9.07 2.33
N TRP A 52 -6.04 7.74 2.24
CA TRP A 52 -7.22 7.04 1.75
C TRP A 52 -8.27 6.83 2.84
N ASN A 53 -7.90 6.95 4.12
CA ASN A 53 -8.82 6.76 5.24
C ASN A 53 -9.57 5.40 5.17
N VAL A 54 -8.88 4.35 4.72
CA VAL A 54 -9.40 2.98 4.64
C VAL A 54 -8.81 2.14 5.77
N ASP A 55 -9.61 1.29 6.41
CA ASP A 55 -9.11 0.35 7.42
C ASP A 55 -9.00 -1.10 6.90
N ARG A 56 -9.82 -1.48 5.94
CA ARG A 56 -9.83 -2.79 5.28
C ARG A 56 -10.29 -2.67 3.83
N CYS A 57 -9.77 -3.52 2.97
CA CYS A 57 -10.13 -3.62 1.56
C CYS A 57 -10.15 -5.09 1.16
N TRP A 58 -11.17 -5.50 0.42
CA TRP A 58 -11.39 -6.88 -0.02
C TRP A 58 -11.72 -6.91 -1.49
N ARG A 59 -11.43 -8.04 -2.14
CA ARG A 59 -12.07 -8.35 -3.42
C ARG A 59 -13.56 -8.55 -3.20
N TRP A 60 -14.37 -8.20 -4.21
CA TRP A 60 -15.82 -8.33 -4.17
C TRP A 60 -16.29 -9.71 -3.70
N ALA A 61 -15.67 -10.76 -4.24
CA ALA A 61 -16.01 -12.15 -3.92
C ALA A 61 -15.60 -12.56 -2.49
N GLU A 62 -14.68 -11.83 -1.88
CA GLU A 62 -14.05 -12.15 -0.59
C GLU A 62 -14.54 -11.23 0.55
N TRP A 63 -15.41 -10.26 0.26
CA TRP A 63 -15.94 -9.33 1.23
C TRP A 63 -16.88 -10.07 2.23
N PRO A 64 -16.49 -10.19 3.52
CA PRO A 64 -17.22 -11.04 4.46
C PRO A 64 -18.65 -10.55 4.77
N GLU A 65 -18.88 -9.24 4.80
CA GLU A 65 -20.20 -8.67 5.12
C GLU A 65 -21.12 -8.52 3.89
N ARG A 66 -20.71 -9.01 2.71
CA ARG A 66 -21.43 -8.82 1.44
C ARG A 66 -22.90 -9.24 1.51
N GLU A 67 -23.19 -10.40 2.10
CA GLU A 67 -24.55 -10.95 2.17
C GLU A 67 -25.46 -10.18 3.13
N GLU A 68 -24.89 -9.49 4.12
CA GLU A 68 -25.62 -8.67 5.08
C GLU A 68 -25.88 -7.26 4.54
N VAL A 69 -24.91 -6.70 3.80
CA VAL A 69 -24.96 -5.32 3.32
C VAL A 69 -25.66 -5.18 1.97
N MET A 70 -25.51 -6.16 1.07
CA MET A 70 -26.07 -6.09 -0.27
C MET A 70 -27.50 -6.63 -0.33
N PRO A 71 -28.33 -6.16 -1.30
CA PRO A 71 -29.66 -6.73 -1.51
C PRO A 71 -29.60 -8.25 -1.71
N PRO A 72 -30.58 -9.01 -1.17
CA PRO A 72 -30.66 -10.45 -1.36
C PRO A 72 -30.57 -10.85 -2.83
N GLY A 73 -29.76 -11.88 -3.12
CA GLY A 73 -29.55 -12.37 -4.48
C GLY A 73 -28.50 -11.62 -5.30
N THR A 74 -27.80 -10.64 -4.71
CA THR A 74 -26.65 -10.00 -5.37
C THR A 74 -25.56 -11.04 -5.63
N PRO A 75 -25.09 -11.22 -6.89
CA PRO A 75 -24.05 -12.20 -7.22
C PRO A 75 -22.71 -11.94 -6.52
N SER A 76 -21.96 -13.02 -6.23
CA SER A 76 -20.59 -12.94 -5.71
C SER A 76 -19.53 -12.74 -6.80
N VAL A 77 -19.93 -12.79 -8.07
CA VAL A 77 -19.01 -12.68 -9.22
C VAL A 77 -19.56 -11.71 -10.25
N ASP A 78 -18.65 -10.95 -10.87
CA ASP A 78 -18.91 -10.11 -12.04
C ASP A 78 -20.14 -9.18 -11.91
N VAL A 79 -20.17 -8.36 -10.86
CA VAL A 79 -21.18 -7.29 -10.70
C VAL A 79 -20.68 -5.93 -11.20
N GLY A 80 -19.42 -5.86 -11.67
CA GLY A 80 -18.75 -4.61 -12.05
C GLY A 80 -18.14 -3.84 -10.88
N ILE A 81 -18.12 -4.41 -9.67
CA ILE A 81 -17.30 -3.92 -8.55
C ILE A 81 -16.20 -4.94 -8.37
N ASP A 82 -14.94 -4.50 -8.37
CA ASP A 82 -13.80 -5.41 -8.19
C ASP A 82 -13.43 -5.51 -6.72
N LEU A 83 -13.40 -4.37 -6.02
CA LEU A 83 -13.04 -4.28 -4.61
C LEU A 83 -14.07 -3.48 -3.81
N VAL A 84 -14.13 -3.78 -2.52
CA VAL A 84 -14.87 -3.02 -1.52
C VAL A 84 -13.92 -2.63 -0.42
N ALA A 85 -13.95 -1.36 -0.01
CA ALA A 85 -13.18 -0.88 1.12
C ALA A 85 -14.10 -0.29 2.19
N ARG A 86 -13.67 -0.38 3.44
CA ARG A 86 -14.34 0.25 4.57
C ARG A 86 -13.57 1.48 5.02
N ARG A 87 -14.29 2.58 5.15
CA ARG A 87 -13.75 3.82 5.70
C ARG A 87 -13.48 3.66 7.19
N ARG A 88 -12.34 4.19 7.62
CA ARG A 88 -11.87 4.09 9.01
C ARG A 88 -12.66 5.00 9.97
N ASP A 89 -13.14 6.13 9.48
CA ASP A 89 -13.78 7.18 10.29
C ASP A 89 -15.26 6.90 10.61
N ASP A 90 -16.03 6.43 9.62
CA ASP A 90 -17.48 6.24 9.74
C ASP A 90 -17.95 4.82 9.45
N GLY A 91 -17.03 3.91 9.09
CA GLY A 91 -17.36 2.52 8.77
C GLY A 91 -18.15 2.34 7.47
N ARG A 92 -18.38 3.39 6.68
CA ARG A 92 -19.14 3.31 5.43
C ARG A 92 -18.30 2.68 4.31
N TRP A 93 -19.00 2.16 3.31
CA TRP A 93 -18.40 1.38 2.24
C TRP A 93 -18.03 2.24 1.03
N ILE A 94 -16.91 1.87 0.40
CA ILE A 94 -16.43 2.42 -0.86
C ILE A 94 -16.53 1.31 -1.90
N ALA A 95 -17.23 1.57 -3.00
CA ALA A 95 -17.22 0.70 -4.16
C ALA A 95 -16.02 1.06 -5.05
N ILE A 96 -15.25 0.07 -5.47
CA ILE A 96 -14.01 0.30 -6.22
C ILE A 96 -14.02 -0.54 -7.51
N GLN A 97 -13.78 0.12 -8.63
CA GLN A 97 -13.37 -0.52 -9.88
C GLN A 97 -11.87 -0.28 -10.08
N VAL A 98 -11.16 -1.32 -10.51
CA VAL A 98 -9.76 -1.31 -10.84
C VAL A 98 -9.62 -1.50 -12.35
N LYS A 99 -8.76 -0.70 -12.99
CA LYS A 99 -8.45 -0.82 -14.43
C LYS A 99 -6.96 -0.74 -14.66
N SER A 100 -6.33 -1.90 -14.87
CA SER A 100 -4.96 -1.98 -15.36
C SER A 100 -4.87 -1.50 -16.81
N ARG A 101 -3.78 -0.83 -17.14
CA ARG A 101 -3.42 -0.39 -18.48
C ARG A 101 -1.95 -0.66 -18.73
N LYS A 102 -1.63 -1.15 -19.92
CA LYS A 102 -0.28 -1.04 -20.45
C LYS A 102 0.10 0.44 -20.58
N LEU A 103 1.18 0.83 -19.89
CA LEU A 103 1.70 2.19 -19.87
C LEU A 103 2.82 2.37 -20.90
N ASP A 104 2.86 3.55 -21.51
CA ASP A 104 3.98 4.00 -22.31
C ASP A 104 5.20 4.39 -21.45
N SER A 105 6.30 4.80 -22.09
CA SER A 105 7.53 5.24 -21.40
C SER A 105 7.37 6.51 -20.56
N ARG A 106 6.22 7.19 -20.65
CA ARG A 106 5.87 8.37 -19.84
C ARG A 106 4.85 8.03 -18.75
N GLY A 107 4.59 6.75 -18.51
CA GLY A 107 3.62 6.27 -17.51
C GLY A 107 2.16 6.52 -17.89
N LYS A 108 1.85 6.78 -19.17
CA LYS A 108 0.48 7.02 -19.64
C LYS A 108 -0.12 5.75 -20.22
N GLY A 109 -1.36 5.46 -19.86
CA GLY A 109 -2.14 4.35 -20.42
C GLY A 109 -3.33 4.85 -21.25
N ARG A 110 -3.95 3.93 -22.02
CA ARG A 110 -5.18 4.24 -22.74
C ARG A 110 -6.28 4.68 -21.77
N PRO A 111 -7.12 5.67 -22.12
CA PRO A 111 -8.23 6.08 -21.27
C PRO A 111 -9.17 4.91 -20.92
N VAL A 112 -9.82 5.00 -19.76
CA VAL A 112 -10.93 4.12 -19.38
C VAL A 112 -12.20 4.67 -20.01
N THR A 113 -12.87 3.90 -20.86
CA THR A 113 -14.09 4.34 -21.55
C THR A 113 -15.30 4.27 -20.63
N SER A 114 -16.39 4.91 -21.03
CA SER A 114 -17.65 4.86 -20.28
C SER A 114 -18.30 3.49 -20.35
N ASP A 115 -18.18 2.80 -21.48
CA ASP A 115 -18.67 1.43 -21.62
C ASP A 115 -17.99 0.48 -20.64
N GLU A 116 -16.68 0.68 -20.41
CA GLU A 116 -15.92 -0.06 -19.40
C GLU A 116 -16.38 0.24 -17.96
N MET A 117 -17.07 1.36 -17.73
CA MET A 117 -17.52 1.82 -16.41
C MET A 117 -19.02 1.64 -16.17
N ASN A 118 -19.84 1.42 -17.20
CA ASN A 118 -21.30 1.39 -17.07
C ASN A 118 -21.79 0.36 -16.03
N LYS A 119 -21.17 -0.82 -16.02
CA LYS A 119 -21.49 -1.88 -15.06
C LYS A 119 -21.20 -1.46 -13.62
N PHE A 120 -19.99 -0.94 -13.38
CA PHE A 120 -19.60 -0.36 -12.08
C PHE A 120 -20.54 0.75 -11.63
N LEU A 121 -20.81 1.72 -12.50
CA LEU A 121 -21.64 2.88 -12.18
C LEU A 121 -23.06 2.47 -11.78
N SER A 122 -23.57 1.39 -12.39
CA SER A 122 -24.89 0.84 -12.07
C SER A 122 -24.88 0.09 -10.74
N ALA A 123 -23.88 -0.77 -10.50
CA ALA A 123 -23.77 -1.54 -9.25
C ALA A 123 -23.46 -0.66 -8.03
N ALA A 124 -22.69 0.42 -8.24
CA ALA A 124 -22.32 1.38 -7.21
C ALA A 124 -23.31 2.55 -7.07
N ALA A 125 -24.51 2.47 -7.67
CA ALA A 125 -25.44 3.60 -7.70
C ALA A 125 -26.13 3.89 -6.36
N ASN A 126 -26.28 2.89 -5.47
CA ASN A 126 -27.04 3.04 -4.23
C ASN A 126 -26.25 3.84 -3.16
N PRO A 127 -26.65 5.09 -2.84
CA PRO A 127 -25.92 5.93 -1.89
C PRO A 127 -26.11 5.51 -0.42
N ASP A 128 -27.12 4.70 -0.12
CA ASP A 128 -27.34 4.17 1.23
C ASP A 128 -26.31 3.09 1.58
N ILE A 129 -25.77 2.41 0.56
CA ILE A 129 -24.69 1.43 0.71
C ILE A 129 -23.33 2.12 0.54
N TRP A 130 -23.16 2.84 -0.56
CA TRP A 130 -21.86 3.35 -1.01
C TRP A 130 -21.68 4.83 -0.64
N ALA A 131 -20.74 5.11 0.26
CA ALA A 131 -20.32 6.49 0.56
C ALA A 131 -19.52 7.10 -0.59
N GLU A 132 -18.68 6.31 -1.24
CA GLU A 132 -17.79 6.75 -2.31
C GLU A 132 -17.68 5.71 -3.42
N ARG A 133 -17.28 6.18 -4.60
CA ARG A 133 -17.05 5.36 -5.80
C ARG A 133 -15.67 5.68 -6.35
N TRP A 134 -14.77 4.70 -6.36
CA TRP A 134 -13.39 4.92 -6.80
C TRP A 134 -13.08 4.15 -8.08
N LEU A 135 -12.28 4.78 -8.93
CA LEU A 135 -11.59 4.13 -10.03
C LEU A 135 -10.09 4.12 -9.71
N ILE A 136 -9.51 2.93 -9.51
CA ILE A 136 -8.08 2.75 -9.33
C ILE A 136 -7.43 2.39 -10.66
N VAL A 137 -6.32 3.07 -10.98
CA VAL A 137 -5.51 2.84 -12.19
C VAL A 137 -4.02 2.77 -11.82
N ASN A 138 -3.21 2.10 -12.64
CA ASN A 138 -1.79 1.86 -12.39
C ASN A 138 -0.85 2.99 -12.88
N GLY A 139 -1.37 4.14 -13.30
CA GLY A 139 -0.53 5.23 -13.82
C GLY A 139 -1.33 6.47 -14.22
N ALA A 140 -0.77 7.27 -15.13
CA ALA A 140 -1.43 8.45 -15.69
C ALA A 140 -2.51 8.05 -16.71
N VAL A 141 -3.59 7.45 -16.21
CA VAL A 141 -4.76 7.02 -16.96
C VAL A 141 -5.93 7.93 -16.63
N ARG A 142 -6.69 8.32 -17.65
CA ARG A 142 -7.84 9.21 -17.50
C ARG A 142 -9.12 8.45 -17.81
N LEU A 143 -10.22 8.88 -17.19
CA LEU A 143 -11.55 8.55 -17.68
C LEU A 143 -11.79 9.27 -19.02
N GLY A 144 -12.06 8.50 -20.06
CA GLY A 144 -12.29 8.98 -21.42
C GLY A 144 -13.71 9.55 -21.61
N GLY A 145 -13.81 10.65 -22.36
CA GLY A 145 -15.04 11.02 -23.07
C GLY A 145 -16.15 11.72 -22.29
N HIS A 146 -15.96 12.13 -21.03
CA HIS A 146 -16.99 12.87 -20.31
C HIS A 146 -16.42 14.05 -19.52
N SER A 147 -16.91 15.25 -19.80
CA SER A 147 -16.84 16.39 -18.87
C SER A 147 -17.32 15.91 -17.48
N PRO A 148 -16.71 16.38 -16.38
CA PRO A 148 -17.02 15.94 -15.01
C PRO A 148 -18.52 15.85 -14.65
N GLY A 149 -19.39 16.59 -15.37
CA GLY A 149 -20.83 16.64 -15.17
C GLY A 149 -21.66 15.45 -15.69
N LYS A 150 -21.19 14.57 -16.58
CA LYS A 150 -22.03 13.46 -17.12
C LYS A 150 -21.90 12.11 -16.39
N VAL A 151 -20.93 11.95 -15.49
CA VAL A 151 -20.87 10.82 -14.54
C VAL A 151 -21.88 11.00 -13.38
N SER A 152 -22.68 12.08 -13.42
CA SER A 152 -23.70 12.43 -12.42
C SER A 152 -25.09 11.81 -12.67
N MET A 153 -25.28 10.99 -13.71
CA MET A 153 -26.63 10.53 -14.09
C MET A 153 -27.28 9.54 -13.11
N SER A 154 -26.67 9.17 -11.98
CA SER A 154 -27.34 8.38 -10.93
C SER A 154 -26.66 8.33 -9.54
N GLY A 155 -25.62 9.13 -9.23
CA GLY A 155 -24.94 9.02 -7.92
C GLY A 155 -23.71 9.92 -7.70
N ALA A 156 -23.01 9.73 -6.57
CA ALA A 156 -21.87 10.54 -6.12
C ALA A 156 -20.66 10.49 -7.08
N PRO A 157 -19.91 11.58 -7.36
CA PRO A 157 -18.84 11.57 -8.37
C PRO A 157 -17.82 10.43 -8.17
N VAL A 158 -17.28 9.87 -9.28
CA VAL A 158 -16.23 8.85 -9.21
C VAL A 158 -14.88 9.51 -8.97
N LYS A 159 -14.19 9.13 -7.90
CA LYS A 159 -12.82 9.55 -7.60
C LYS A 159 -11.84 8.69 -8.40
N SER A 160 -11.07 9.30 -9.28
CA SER A 160 -9.97 8.59 -9.97
C SER A 160 -8.71 8.63 -9.12
N VAL A 161 -8.07 7.48 -8.94
CA VAL A 161 -6.90 7.30 -8.07
C VAL A 161 -5.80 6.59 -8.84
N ASN A 162 -4.63 7.22 -8.91
CA ASN A 162 -3.43 6.60 -9.45
C ASN A 162 -2.70 5.85 -8.33
N LEU A 163 -2.74 4.52 -8.38
CA LEU A 163 -2.16 3.66 -7.36
C LEU A 163 -0.65 3.89 -7.23
N THR A 164 0.06 4.01 -8.36
CA THR A 164 1.51 4.23 -8.38
C THR A 164 1.89 5.48 -7.61
N GLN A 165 1.24 6.60 -7.93
CA GLN A 165 1.49 7.87 -7.24
C GLN A 165 1.16 7.78 -5.74
N ALA A 166 0.09 7.08 -5.38
CA ALA A 166 -0.31 6.91 -3.98
C ALA A 166 0.72 6.10 -3.18
N VAL A 167 1.21 4.98 -3.74
CA VAL A 167 2.23 4.13 -3.12
C VAL A 167 3.57 4.86 -3.02
N GLU A 168 4.00 5.57 -4.07
CA GLU A 168 5.22 6.40 -4.05
C GLU A 168 5.17 7.45 -2.93
N SER A 169 4.04 8.17 -2.85
CA SER A 169 3.85 9.23 -1.84
C SER A 169 3.83 8.66 -0.43
N GLN A 170 3.13 7.53 -0.22
CA GLN A 170 3.06 6.86 1.07
C GLN A 170 4.43 6.33 1.52
N ARG A 171 5.24 5.80 0.60
CA ARG A 171 6.60 5.36 0.88
C ARG A 171 7.50 6.53 1.26
N ALA A 172 7.49 7.61 0.47
CA ALA A 172 8.29 8.79 0.74
C ALA A 172 7.96 9.41 2.11
N ALA A 173 6.67 9.44 2.49
CA ALA A 173 6.24 9.88 3.80
C ALA A 173 6.72 8.93 4.92
N ALA A 174 6.63 7.62 4.72
CA ALA A 174 7.10 6.64 5.71
C ALA A 174 8.62 6.71 5.92
N ASP A 175 9.40 6.89 4.86
CA ASP A 175 10.86 6.99 4.94
C ASP A 175 11.29 8.30 5.63
N ALA A 176 10.52 9.39 5.49
CA ALA A 176 10.78 10.66 6.18
C ALA A 176 10.48 10.62 7.69
N GLU A 177 9.56 9.76 8.14
CA GLU A 177 9.25 9.58 9.57
C GLU A 177 10.32 8.78 10.32
N VAL A 178 11.16 8.04 9.59
CA VAL A 178 12.36 7.39 10.13
C VAL A 178 13.50 8.39 10.14
N GLU A 179 13.36 9.53 10.83
CA GLU A 179 14.53 10.35 11.12
C GLU A 179 15.49 9.55 12.02
N PRO A 180 16.78 9.44 11.65
CA PRO A 180 17.75 8.77 12.50
C PRO A 180 17.88 9.57 13.80
N CYS A 181 17.40 8.99 14.91
CA CYS A 181 17.60 9.55 16.24
C CYS A 181 19.12 9.81 16.44
N PRO A 182 19.55 11.07 16.65
CA PRO A 182 20.97 11.40 16.83
C PRO A 182 21.61 10.73 18.05
N HIS A 183 20.79 10.19 18.97
CA HIS A 183 21.24 9.44 20.14
C HIS A 183 21.42 7.94 19.86
N CYS A 184 20.74 7.36 18.86
CA CYS A 184 20.81 5.92 18.57
C CYS A 184 22.06 5.51 17.77
N THR A 185 22.79 6.46 17.17
CA THR A 185 24.09 6.21 16.52
C THR A 185 25.28 6.27 17.48
N ARG A 186 25.06 6.69 18.75
CA ARG A 186 26.15 6.87 19.72
C ARG A 186 26.50 5.61 20.52
N ASP A 187 25.59 4.64 20.63
CA ASP A 187 25.82 3.42 21.41
C ASP A 187 26.55 2.30 20.65
N SER A 188 26.65 2.39 19.32
CA SER A 188 27.39 1.40 18.51
C SER A 188 28.91 1.63 18.47
N ALA A 189 29.42 2.69 19.11
CA ALA A 189 30.85 3.05 19.09
C ALA A 189 31.63 2.71 20.37
N LEU A 190 31.01 2.07 21.38
CA LEU A 190 31.67 1.77 22.66
C LEU A 190 32.03 0.29 22.89
N THR A 191 31.79 -0.61 21.95
CA THR A 191 32.38 -1.97 22.02
C THR A 191 33.74 -1.98 21.32
N GLY A 192 34.72 -1.30 21.93
CA GLY A 192 36.12 -1.57 21.64
C GLY A 192 36.46 -3.04 21.97
N PRO A 193 37.37 -3.69 21.23
CA PRO A 193 37.73 -5.07 21.49
C PRO A 193 38.32 -5.24 22.90
N PRO A 194 38.06 -6.37 23.58
CA PRO A 194 38.52 -6.59 24.94
C PRO A 194 40.05 -6.60 25.01
N ALA A 195 40.61 -5.79 25.91
CA ALA A 195 42.00 -5.86 26.30
C ALA A 195 42.30 -7.26 26.89
N ARG A 196 43.04 -8.08 26.14
CA ARG A 196 43.57 -9.36 26.63
C ARG A 196 44.77 -9.10 27.53
N GLY A 197 44.64 -9.47 28.80
CA GLY A 197 45.77 -9.57 29.73
C GLY A 197 46.57 -10.86 29.57
N GLY A 198 47.80 -10.82 30.09
CA GLY A 198 48.75 -11.93 30.25
C GLY A 198 49.80 -11.97 29.14
N GLY A 199 51.11 -11.94 29.34
CA GLY A 199 51.94 -12.09 30.53
C GLY A 199 53.23 -12.83 30.11
N GLY A 200 54.39 -12.40 30.61
CA GLY A 200 55.56 -13.28 30.77
C GLY A 200 56.81 -13.03 29.91
N GLY A 201 57.92 -12.77 30.60
CA GLY A 201 59.32 -13.11 30.23
C GLY A 201 60.02 -12.14 29.27
N GLY A 202 61.26 -11.70 29.47
CA GLY A 202 62.31 -12.03 30.44
C GLY A 202 63.67 -11.55 29.89
N GLY A 203 64.59 -11.18 30.79
CA GLY A 203 66.03 -10.93 30.52
C GLY A 203 66.36 -9.63 29.76
N GLY A 204 67.41 -8.87 30.06
CA GLY A 204 68.53 -9.01 30.98
C GLY A 204 69.63 -8.00 30.57
N GLY A 205 70.38 -7.47 31.55
CA GLY A 205 71.65 -6.74 31.36
C GLY A 205 71.52 -5.29 30.86
N GLY A 206 72.22 -4.27 31.36
CA GLY A 206 73.41 -4.23 32.18
C GLY A 206 74.35 -3.14 31.65
N GLY A 207 74.77 -2.21 32.51
CA GLY A 207 75.85 -1.22 32.27
C GLY A 207 75.36 0.11 31.64
N GLY A 208 75.74 1.29 32.11
CA GLY A 208 76.75 1.71 33.08
C GLY A 208 77.36 3.04 32.60
N GLY A 209 77.53 4.02 33.50
CA GLY A 209 78.34 5.25 33.32
C GLY A 209 77.81 6.26 32.29
N GLY A 210 77.83 7.58 32.48
CA GLY A 210 78.71 8.40 33.30
C GLY A 210 79.71 9.14 32.40
N GLY A 211 79.51 10.45 32.25
CA GLY A 211 80.56 11.43 31.93
C GLY A 211 80.77 11.77 30.45
N GLY A 212 80.72 13.07 30.16
CA GLY A 212 81.09 13.69 28.88
C GLY A 212 80.40 15.03 28.70
#